data_AF-A0A8J5QTQ7-F1
#
_entry.id   AF-A0A8J5QTQ7-F1
#
_cell.length_a   1.000
_cell.length_b   1.000
_cell.length_c   1.000
_cell.angle_alpha   90.00
_cell.angle_beta   90.00
_cell.angle_gamma   90.00
#
_symmetry.space_group_name_H-M   'P 1'
#
loop_
_entity.id
_entity.type
_entity.pdbx_description
1 polymer ?
#
loop_
_entity_poly.entity_id
_entity_poly.type
_entity_poly.pdbx_seq_one_letter_code
_entity_poly.pdbx_strand_id
1 'polypeptide(L)'
;MIGRIIFTWWKSIELDAQCKKWRLTADILNDLAMGIELTLPSMHSSSVTMLLCLSTAMKSIVGVAGGATRAALTQHQALKGNVGDVSAKDGSQETFINLIGSFVGIFLISYIPNAFLVEMYLILVTIHIYANYSAVKVLTFNSLNEDRLILLFHNYINNGIIHDTKLINQQESLLPFHNSPKHYSGFSIKLGISLSDVIKNPRINNIEYLTKLMNHFRKKPFLIIPDIRKEIIYVVLRKNILSVNILEAYFNAYIYAKFINLQLNRKENVIDEIKSQGRSFLSKLYTLSKSNVFNVDRRQLTLEPSILLDSIIDEEFNHWNKLLQKSEWLDDSNLLPVNNWRGEWDT
;
A
#
# COMPACT_ATOMS: atom_id res chain seq x y z
N MET A 1 6.64 -19.82 17.03
CA MET A 1 7.42 -18.68 17.57
C MET A 1 8.36 -18.06 16.54
N ILE A 2 9.25 -18.84 15.90
CA ILE A 2 10.18 -18.33 14.88
C ILE A 2 9.45 -17.61 13.73
N GLY A 3 8.37 -18.21 13.20
CA GLY A 3 7.56 -17.58 12.15
C GLY A 3 6.99 -16.21 12.52
N ARG A 4 6.59 -16.02 13.79
CA ARG A 4 6.11 -14.71 14.29
C ARG A 4 7.24 -13.68 14.26
N ILE A 5 8.40 -14.03 14.78
CA ILE A 5 9.56 -13.13 14.86
C ILE A 5 9.99 -12.68 13.47
N ILE A 6 10.16 -13.63 12.53
CA ILE A 6 10.57 -13.32 11.16
C ILE A 6 9.51 -12.46 10.46
N PHE A 7 8.23 -12.80 10.61
CA PHE A 7 7.14 -12.06 9.99
C PHE A 7 7.02 -10.63 10.54
N THR A 8 7.07 -10.45 11.87
CA THR A 8 7.05 -9.13 12.50
C THR A 8 8.24 -8.28 12.05
N TRP A 9 9.44 -8.86 12.02
CA TRP A 9 10.63 -8.17 11.52
C TRP A 9 10.47 -7.73 10.06
N TRP A 10 9.85 -8.58 9.23
CA TRP A 10 9.68 -8.30 7.81
C TRP A 10 8.55 -7.31 7.48
N LYS A 11 7.42 -7.36 8.20
CA LYS A 11 6.17 -6.71 7.80
C LYS A 11 5.55 -5.74 8.79
N SER A 12 6.13 -5.54 9.97
CA SER A 12 5.56 -4.69 11.05
C SER A 12 5.04 -3.33 10.57
N ILE A 13 5.81 -2.58 9.76
CA ILE A 13 5.42 -1.24 9.27
C ILE A 13 4.16 -1.30 8.37
N GLU A 14 4.00 -2.38 7.60
CA GLU A 14 2.85 -2.53 6.70
C GLU A 14 1.57 -2.95 7.44
N LEU A 15 1.67 -3.51 8.65
CA LEU A 15 0.51 -4.00 9.41
C LEU A 15 -0.43 -2.86 9.80
N ASP A 16 0.12 -1.73 10.27
CA ASP A 16 -0.66 -0.54 10.62
C ASP A 16 -1.14 0.19 9.35
N ALA A 17 -0.27 0.32 8.34
CA ALA A 17 -0.58 1.03 7.10
C ALA A 17 -1.67 0.35 6.26
N GLN A 18 -1.63 -0.98 6.15
CA GLN A 18 -2.49 -1.78 5.28
C GLN A 18 -3.41 -2.67 6.11
N CYS A 19 -4.01 -2.11 7.17
CA CYS A 19 -4.80 -2.85 8.16
C CYS A 19 -5.89 -3.72 7.52
N LYS A 20 -6.63 -3.21 6.53
CA LYS A 20 -7.72 -3.98 5.88
C LYS A 20 -7.22 -5.18 5.09
N LYS A 21 -6.12 -5.01 4.33
CA LYS A 21 -5.46 -6.10 3.58
C LYS A 21 -4.97 -7.17 4.52
N TRP A 22 -4.26 -6.79 5.58
CA TRP A 22 -3.68 -7.75 6.53
C TRP A 22 -4.74 -8.44 7.38
N ARG A 23 -5.86 -7.78 7.68
CA ARG A 23 -7.00 -8.42 8.33
C ARG A 23 -7.54 -9.55 7.46
N LEU A 24 -7.95 -9.24 6.23
CA LEU A 24 -8.49 -10.22 5.31
C LEU A 24 -7.48 -11.34 4.99
N THR A 25 -6.19 -11.00 4.87
CA THR A 25 -5.12 -11.97 4.63
C THR A 25 -4.94 -12.90 5.83
N ALA A 26 -5.05 -12.41 7.06
CA ALA A 26 -5.00 -13.24 8.26
C ALA A 26 -6.18 -14.22 8.31
N ASP A 27 -7.39 -13.78 7.96
CA ASP A 27 -8.58 -14.63 7.92
C ASP A 27 -8.45 -15.73 6.87
N ILE A 28 -8.01 -15.39 5.64
CA ILE A 28 -7.73 -16.37 4.57
C ILE A 28 -6.65 -17.37 5.00
N LEU A 29 -5.56 -16.89 5.59
CA LEU A 29 -4.44 -17.75 6.00
C LEU A 29 -4.84 -18.67 7.17
N ASN A 30 -5.71 -18.21 8.06
CA ASN A 30 -6.27 -19.01 9.15
C ASN A 30 -7.12 -20.14 8.61
N ASP A 31 -8.04 -19.83 7.68
CA ASP A 31 -8.89 -20.84 7.05
C ASP A 31 -8.03 -21.86 6.31
N LEU A 32 -7.05 -21.44 5.51
CA LEU A 32 -6.14 -22.38 4.85
C LEU A 32 -5.42 -23.31 5.84
N ALA A 33 -5.00 -22.81 7.01
CA ALA A 33 -4.37 -23.63 8.04
C ALA A 33 -5.34 -24.64 8.66
N MET A 34 -6.58 -24.23 8.95
CA MET A 34 -7.65 -25.12 9.41
C MET A 34 -8.01 -26.18 8.37
N GLY A 35 -8.01 -25.83 7.08
CA GLY A 35 -8.23 -26.76 5.98
C GLY A 35 -7.14 -27.82 5.87
N ILE A 36 -5.87 -27.43 6.04
CA ILE A 36 -4.75 -28.39 6.11
C ILE A 36 -4.99 -29.38 7.25
N GLU A 37 -5.36 -28.89 8.44
CA GLU A 37 -5.63 -29.73 9.62
C GLU A 37 -6.80 -30.69 9.41
N LEU A 38 -7.87 -30.25 8.74
CA LEU A 38 -9.02 -31.09 8.43
C LEU A 38 -8.65 -32.27 7.54
N THR A 39 -7.67 -32.12 6.64
CA THR A 39 -7.24 -33.19 5.73
C THR A 39 -6.26 -34.19 6.34
N LEU A 40 -5.68 -33.90 7.52
CA LEU A 40 -4.65 -34.74 8.14
C LEU A 40 -5.04 -36.21 8.34
N PRO A 41 -6.28 -36.56 8.75
CA PRO A 41 -6.65 -37.97 8.93
C PRO A 41 -6.56 -38.81 7.66
N SER A 42 -6.62 -38.18 6.49
CA SER A 42 -6.53 -38.85 5.18
C SER A 42 -5.11 -38.88 4.61
N MET A 43 -4.12 -38.30 5.30
CA MET A 43 -2.74 -38.20 4.82
C MET A 43 -1.85 -39.32 5.35
N HIS A 44 -0.79 -39.64 4.60
CA HIS A 44 0.21 -40.60 5.03
C HIS A 44 0.98 -40.09 6.25
N SER A 45 1.29 -40.98 7.20
CA SER A 45 1.94 -40.64 8.49
C SER A 45 3.26 -39.88 8.35
N SER A 46 3.99 -40.07 7.25
CA SER A 46 5.24 -39.35 6.97
C SER A 46 5.05 -37.87 6.65
N SER A 47 3.89 -37.47 6.13
CA SER A 47 3.58 -36.08 5.75
C SER A 47 2.85 -35.30 6.85
N VAL A 48 2.18 -35.99 7.78
CA VAL A 48 1.37 -35.38 8.84
C VAL A 48 2.18 -34.38 9.67
N THR A 49 3.37 -34.75 10.12
CA THR A 49 4.23 -33.87 10.92
C THR A 49 4.61 -32.59 10.16
N MET A 50 4.93 -32.72 8.86
CA MET A 50 5.29 -31.56 8.02
C MET A 50 4.10 -30.62 7.82
N LEU A 51 2.91 -31.17 7.57
CA LEU A 51 1.67 -30.40 7.41
C LEU A 51 1.25 -29.69 8.71
N LEU A 52 1.42 -30.33 9.86
CA LEU A 52 1.20 -29.72 11.18
C LEU A 52 2.18 -28.57 11.43
N CYS A 53 3.47 -28.75 11.11
CA CYS A 53 4.46 -27.68 11.20
C CYS A 53 4.11 -26.50 10.29
N LEU A 54 3.61 -26.77 9.07
CA LEU A 54 3.15 -25.74 8.15
C LEU A 54 1.93 -24.99 8.68
N SER A 55 0.89 -25.72 9.13
CA SER A 55 -0.32 -25.12 9.72
C SER A 55 0.02 -24.22 10.93
N THR A 56 0.85 -24.73 11.85
CA THR A 56 1.27 -23.96 13.04
C THR A 56 2.11 -22.73 12.69
N ALA A 57 2.92 -22.79 11.63
CA ALA A 57 3.63 -21.62 11.10
C ALA A 57 2.66 -20.58 10.53
N MET A 58 1.66 -21.01 9.76
CA MET A 58 0.59 -20.15 9.23
C MET A 58 -0.18 -19.48 10.37
N LYS A 59 -0.67 -20.24 11.36
CA LYS A 59 -1.36 -19.72 12.55
C LYS A 59 -0.50 -18.75 13.38
N SER A 60 0.82 -18.96 13.41
CA SER A 60 1.75 -17.97 13.99
C SER A 60 1.65 -16.62 13.28
N ILE A 61 1.69 -16.60 11.95
CA ILE A 61 1.59 -15.38 11.14
C ILE A 61 0.22 -14.72 11.36
N VAL A 62 -0.86 -15.51 11.31
CA VAL A 62 -2.23 -15.06 11.62
C VAL A 62 -2.28 -14.38 12.98
N GLY A 63 -1.70 -14.99 14.01
CA GLY A 63 -1.70 -14.42 15.36
C GLY A 63 -0.91 -13.11 15.49
N VAL A 64 -0.02 -12.78 14.56
CA VAL A 64 0.65 -11.46 14.52
C VAL A 64 -0.19 -10.47 13.71
N ALA A 65 -0.55 -10.80 12.47
CA ALA A 65 -1.30 -9.91 11.60
C ALA A 65 -2.70 -9.60 12.15
N GLY A 66 -3.42 -10.63 12.62
CA GLY A 66 -4.73 -10.48 13.28
C GLY A 66 -4.65 -9.63 14.54
N GLY A 67 -3.63 -9.87 15.39
CA GLY A 67 -3.41 -9.09 16.62
C GLY A 67 -3.12 -7.61 16.35
N ALA A 68 -2.18 -7.32 15.44
CA ALA A 68 -1.80 -5.95 15.09
C ALA A 68 -2.97 -5.18 14.46
N THR A 69 -3.64 -5.80 13.47
CA THR A 69 -4.82 -5.18 12.84
C THR A 69 -5.96 -4.98 13.83
N ARG A 70 -6.08 -5.84 14.85
CA ARG A 70 -7.14 -5.72 15.87
C ARG A 70 -6.86 -4.54 16.78
N ALA A 71 -5.62 -4.39 17.23
CA ALA A 71 -5.21 -3.21 17.97
C ALA A 71 -5.48 -1.91 17.18
N ALA A 72 -5.11 -1.86 15.90
CA ALA A 72 -5.37 -0.71 15.03
C ALA A 72 -6.87 -0.42 14.88
N LEU A 73 -7.70 -1.45 14.72
CA LEU A 73 -9.17 -1.32 14.63
C LEU A 73 -9.80 -0.86 15.94
N THR A 74 -9.39 -1.42 17.07
CA THR A 74 -9.86 -1.00 18.40
C THR A 74 -9.49 0.46 18.65
N GLN A 75 -8.28 0.88 18.29
CA GLN A 75 -7.86 2.28 18.41
C GLN A 75 -8.69 3.20 17.50
N HIS A 76 -8.96 2.77 16.26
CA HIS A 76 -9.80 3.52 15.34
C HIS A 76 -11.25 3.65 15.83
N GLN A 77 -11.81 2.62 16.46
CA GLN A 77 -13.18 2.62 17.00
C GLN A 77 -13.30 3.34 18.35
N ALA A 78 -12.20 3.58 19.04
CA ALA A 78 -12.16 4.27 20.33
C ALA A 78 -12.29 5.80 20.19
N LEU A 79 -13.41 6.26 19.65
CA LEU A 79 -13.68 7.67 19.34
C LEU A 79 -13.55 8.63 20.54
N LYS A 80 -13.69 8.12 21.78
CA LYS A 80 -13.55 8.90 23.02
C LYS A 80 -12.26 8.58 23.79
N GLY A 81 -11.26 7.99 23.12
CA GLY A 81 -10.07 7.44 23.79
C GLY A 81 -10.39 6.22 24.67
N ASN A 82 -11.56 5.63 24.51
CA ASN A 82 -12.09 4.52 25.31
C ASN A 82 -11.62 3.14 24.81
N VAL A 83 -10.32 3.01 24.52
CA VAL A 83 -9.72 1.79 23.94
C VAL A 83 -10.01 0.55 24.79
N GLY A 84 -9.94 0.67 26.12
CA GLY A 84 -10.23 -0.42 27.05
C GLY A 84 -11.68 -0.90 26.99
N ASP A 85 -12.66 0.02 26.89
CA ASP A 85 -14.08 -0.31 26.78
C ASP A 85 -14.39 -1.02 25.46
N VAL A 86 -13.86 -0.50 24.35
CA VAL A 86 -14.02 -1.12 23.03
C VAL A 86 -13.40 -2.52 23.02
N SER A 87 -12.18 -2.66 23.53
CA SER A 87 -11.47 -3.96 23.62
C SER A 87 -12.23 -4.98 24.47
N ALA A 88 -12.75 -4.57 25.64
CA ALA A 88 -13.50 -5.47 26.53
C ALA A 88 -14.81 -5.96 25.89
N LYS A 89 -15.53 -5.07 25.19
CA LYS A 89 -16.77 -5.43 24.47
C LYS A 89 -16.49 -6.36 23.30
N ASP A 90 -15.48 -6.05 22.49
CA ASP A 90 -15.06 -6.89 21.37
C ASP A 90 -14.63 -8.29 21.82
N GLY A 91 -13.80 -8.39 22.87
CA GLY A 91 -13.39 -9.66 23.45
C GLY A 91 -14.55 -10.48 24.04
N SER A 92 -15.54 -9.80 24.65
CA SER A 92 -16.76 -10.45 25.16
C SER A 92 -17.64 -10.99 24.03
N GLN A 93 -17.79 -10.23 22.93
CA GLN A 93 -18.52 -10.66 21.74
C GLN A 93 -17.89 -11.88 21.09
N GLU A 94 -16.56 -11.86 20.93
CA GLU A 94 -15.80 -13.00 20.40
C GLU A 94 -15.98 -14.25 21.26
N THR A 95 -15.86 -14.12 22.59
CA THR A 95 -16.05 -15.24 23.53
C THR A 95 -17.45 -15.83 23.43
N PHE A 96 -18.48 -14.97 23.39
CA PHE A 96 -19.86 -15.40 23.30
C PHE A 96 -20.17 -16.12 21.97
N ILE A 97 -19.71 -15.56 20.84
CA ILE A 97 -19.90 -16.17 19.52
C ILE A 97 -19.12 -17.50 19.42
N ASN A 98 -17.91 -17.59 19.97
CA ASN A 98 -17.14 -18.84 20.02
C ASN A 98 -17.83 -19.93 20.84
N LEU A 99 -18.50 -19.56 21.94
CA LEU A 99 -19.30 -20.49 22.74
C LEU A 99 -20.47 -21.05 21.90
N ILE A 100 -21.24 -20.17 21.25
CA ILE A 100 -22.33 -20.59 20.35
C ILE A 100 -21.79 -21.46 19.21
N GLY A 101 -20.71 -21.02 18.57
CA GLY A 101 -20.05 -21.75 17.48
C GLY A 101 -19.58 -23.13 17.91
N SER A 102 -19.13 -23.29 19.16
CA SER A 102 -18.75 -24.59 19.71
C SER A 102 -19.95 -25.52 19.88
N PHE A 103 -21.08 -25.02 20.41
CA PHE A 103 -22.31 -25.82 20.49
C PHE A 103 -22.81 -26.24 19.11
N VAL A 104 -22.83 -25.32 18.15
CA VAL A 104 -23.21 -25.60 16.76
C VAL A 104 -22.23 -26.59 16.14
N GLY A 105 -20.93 -26.43 16.35
CA GLY A 105 -19.90 -27.35 15.84
C GLY A 105 -20.03 -28.76 16.38
N ILE A 106 -20.27 -28.93 17.68
CA ILE A 106 -20.54 -30.24 18.30
C ILE A 106 -21.78 -30.87 17.70
N PHE A 107 -22.86 -30.09 17.54
CA PHE A 107 -24.09 -30.55 16.90
C PHE A 107 -23.82 -31.02 15.46
N LEU A 108 -23.14 -30.20 14.65
CA LEU A 108 -22.83 -30.54 13.25
C LEU A 108 -22.00 -31.82 13.15
N ILE A 109 -20.92 -31.96 13.93
CA ILE A 109 -20.06 -33.15 13.90
C ILE A 109 -20.80 -34.40 14.39
N SER A 110 -21.78 -34.25 15.30
CA SER A 110 -22.53 -35.39 15.84
C SER A 110 -23.58 -35.96 14.86
N TYR A 111 -24.11 -35.13 13.96
CA TYR A 111 -25.22 -35.50 13.08
C TYR A 111 -24.86 -35.55 11.58
N ILE A 112 -23.79 -34.89 11.15
CA ILE A 112 -23.37 -34.88 9.74
C ILE A 112 -22.37 -36.02 9.48
N PRO A 113 -22.60 -36.86 8.46
CA PRO A 113 -21.64 -37.90 8.09
C PRO A 113 -20.28 -37.33 7.69
N ASN A 114 -19.20 -38.03 8.08
CA ASN A 114 -17.82 -37.62 7.80
C ASN A 114 -17.54 -37.29 6.32
N ALA A 115 -18.23 -37.96 5.39
CA ALA A 115 -18.09 -37.74 3.95
C ALA A 115 -18.41 -36.29 3.53
N PHE A 116 -19.30 -35.59 4.26
CA PHE A 116 -19.75 -34.25 3.93
C PHE A 116 -18.99 -33.14 4.69
N LEU A 117 -18.04 -33.48 5.57
CA LEU A 117 -17.35 -32.49 6.41
C LEU A 117 -16.52 -31.49 5.60
N VAL A 118 -15.85 -31.95 4.53
CA VAL A 118 -15.06 -31.07 3.65
C VAL A 118 -15.97 -30.11 2.88
N GLU A 119 -17.09 -30.59 2.37
CA GLU A 119 -18.06 -29.77 1.65
C GLU A 119 -18.68 -28.70 2.56
N MET A 120 -19.09 -29.10 3.76
CA MET A 120 -19.58 -28.16 4.78
C MET A 120 -18.51 -27.13 5.15
N TYR A 121 -17.27 -27.57 5.35
CA TYR A 121 -16.14 -26.69 5.63
C TYR A 121 -15.94 -25.66 4.51
N LEU A 122 -15.96 -26.07 3.24
CA LEU A 122 -15.81 -25.17 2.10
C LEU A 122 -16.94 -24.13 2.02
N ILE A 123 -18.19 -24.54 2.31
CA ILE A 123 -19.34 -23.62 2.39
C ILE A 123 -19.12 -22.59 3.50
N LEU A 124 -18.77 -23.05 4.71
CA LEU A 124 -18.56 -22.18 5.86
C LEU A 124 -17.40 -21.21 5.64
N VAL A 125 -16.27 -21.66 5.09
CA VAL A 125 -15.13 -20.80 4.74
C VAL A 125 -15.52 -19.76 3.69
N THR A 126 -16.31 -20.14 2.68
CA THR A 126 -16.76 -19.18 1.66
C THR A 126 -17.61 -18.08 2.30
N ILE A 127 -18.55 -18.45 3.18
CA ILE A 127 -19.39 -17.49 3.92
C ILE A 127 -18.51 -16.62 4.82
N HIS A 128 -17.57 -17.22 5.56
CA HIS A 128 -16.66 -16.53 6.46
C HIS A 128 -15.81 -15.48 5.73
N ILE A 129 -15.15 -15.85 4.63
CA ILE A 129 -14.32 -14.93 3.86
C ILE A 129 -15.16 -13.83 3.21
N TYR A 130 -16.36 -14.14 2.71
CA TYR A 130 -17.26 -13.13 2.15
C TYR A 130 -17.74 -12.13 3.21
N ALA A 131 -18.10 -12.61 4.40
CA ALA A 131 -18.51 -11.77 5.52
C ALA A 131 -17.37 -10.85 5.96
N ASN A 132 -16.16 -11.38 6.11
CA ASN A 132 -14.98 -10.59 6.46
C ASN A 132 -14.61 -9.59 5.37
N TYR A 133 -14.66 -9.98 4.09
CA TYR A 133 -14.47 -9.06 2.96
C TYR A 133 -15.45 -7.88 3.01
N SER A 134 -16.73 -8.18 3.26
CA SER A 134 -17.79 -7.17 3.34
C SER A 134 -17.57 -6.25 4.55
N ALA A 135 -17.19 -6.81 5.71
CA ALA A 135 -16.89 -6.05 6.91
C ALA A 135 -15.72 -5.08 6.68
N VAL A 136 -14.61 -5.55 6.10
CA VAL A 136 -13.47 -4.66 5.85
C VAL A 136 -13.76 -3.62 4.77
N LYS A 137 -14.60 -3.91 3.77
CA LYS A 137 -14.96 -2.92 2.73
C LYS A 137 -15.72 -1.71 3.28
N VAL A 138 -16.46 -1.87 4.38
CA VAL A 138 -17.25 -0.78 4.97
C VAL A 138 -16.43 0.07 5.96
N LEU A 139 -15.29 -0.43 6.44
CA LEU A 139 -14.40 0.34 7.32
C LEU A 139 -13.91 1.62 6.63
N THR A 140 -13.91 2.74 7.35
CA THR A 140 -13.51 4.05 6.81
C THR A 140 -12.41 4.67 7.65
N PHE A 141 -11.17 4.55 7.19
CA PHE A 141 -10.02 5.20 7.82
C PHE A 141 -9.75 6.57 7.17
N ASN A 142 -9.39 7.56 8.00
CA ASN A 142 -9.00 8.90 7.59
C ASN A 142 -7.47 9.12 7.52
N SER A 143 -6.66 8.13 7.92
CA SER A 143 -5.19 8.16 7.75
C SER A 143 -4.79 8.04 6.29
N LEU A 144 -3.56 8.39 5.90
CA LEU A 144 -3.12 8.23 4.51
C LEU A 144 -2.14 7.06 4.40
N ASN A 145 -2.61 5.91 3.91
CA ASN A 145 -1.72 4.84 3.46
C ASN A 145 -1.39 4.99 1.97
N GLU A 146 -0.49 4.15 1.47
CA GLU A 146 -0.03 4.21 0.09
C GLU A 146 -1.18 4.10 -0.94
N ASP A 147 -2.07 3.12 -0.78
CA ASP A 147 -3.18 2.88 -1.70
C ASP A 147 -4.15 4.05 -1.77
N ARG A 148 -4.58 4.54 -0.61
CA ARG A 148 -5.53 5.65 -0.50
C ARG A 148 -4.91 6.94 -1.03
N LEU A 149 -3.63 7.18 -0.76
CA LEU A 149 -2.92 8.35 -1.26
C LEU A 149 -2.82 8.35 -2.80
N ILE A 150 -2.53 7.19 -3.40
CA ILE A 150 -2.47 7.07 -4.87
C ILE A 150 -3.83 7.30 -5.51
N LEU A 151 -4.91 6.77 -4.92
CA LEU A 151 -6.26 7.02 -5.40
C LEU A 151 -6.60 8.52 -5.34
N LEU A 152 -6.23 9.19 -4.24
CA LEU A 152 -6.38 10.65 -4.12
C LEU A 152 -5.59 11.40 -5.18
N PHE A 153 -4.33 11.04 -5.42
CA PHE A 153 -3.52 11.65 -6.48
C PHE A 153 -4.11 11.41 -7.85
N HIS A 154 -4.54 10.19 -8.15
CA HIS A 154 -5.14 9.83 -9.42
C HIS A 154 -6.38 10.69 -9.71
N ASN A 155 -7.28 10.80 -8.74
CA ASN A 155 -8.50 11.59 -8.87
C ASN A 155 -8.21 13.09 -8.95
N TYR A 156 -7.23 13.59 -8.17
CA TYR A 156 -6.81 14.98 -8.26
C TYR A 156 -6.21 15.33 -9.62
N ILE A 157 -5.34 14.49 -10.17
CA ILE A 157 -4.65 14.77 -11.44
C ILE A 157 -5.63 14.74 -12.61
N ASN A 158 -6.59 13.81 -12.57
CA ASN A 158 -7.58 13.66 -13.63
C ASN A 158 -8.70 14.71 -13.53
N ASN A 159 -9.20 14.99 -12.32
CA ASN A 159 -10.45 15.73 -12.13
C ASN A 159 -10.30 17.01 -11.30
N GLY A 160 -9.14 17.24 -10.66
CA GLY A 160 -8.90 18.37 -9.77
C GLY A 160 -9.61 18.27 -8.41
N ILE A 161 -10.07 17.09 -8.02
CA ILE A 161 -10.93 16.88 -6.84
C ILE A 161 -10.27 15.89 -5.86
N ILE A 162 -10.42 16.16 -4.56
CA ILE A 162 -10.15 15.23 -3.47
C ILE A 162 -11.48 14.63 -3.03
N HIS A 163 -11.63 13.31 -3.16
CA HIS A 163 -12.84 12.61 -2.73
C HIS A 163 -12.87 12.37 -1.22
N ASP A 164 -14.07 12.09 -0.72
CA ASP A 164 -14.36 11.74 0.66
C ASP A 164 -13.72 10.42 1.07
N THR A 165 -13.57 10.26 2.38
CA THR A 165 -12.92 9.08 2.98
C THR A 165 -13.64 7.79 2.60
N LYS A 166 -14.98 7.79 2.59
CA LYS A 166 -15.80 6.60 2.29
C LYS A 166 -15.56 6.06 0.88
N LEU A 167 -15.61 6.92 -0.14
CA LEU A 167 -15.42 6.51 -1.53
C LEU A 167 -14.03 5.92 -1.76
N ILE A 168 -12.98 6.58 -1.26
CA ILE A 168 -11.60 6.10 -1.43
C ILE A 168 -11.36 4.79 -0.67
N ASN A 169 -11.88 4.66 0.56
CA ASN A 169 -11.78 3.43 1.34
C ASN A 169 -12.50 2.25 0.68
N GLN A 170 -13.58 2.49 -0.07
CA GLN A 170 -14.25 1.45 -0.85
C GLN A 170 -13.46 1.04 -2.10
N GLN A 171 -12.73 1.98 -2.71
CA GLN A 171 -11.91 1.74 -3.90
C GLN A 171 -10.54 1.13 -3.59
N GLU A 172 -10.06 1.24 -2.34
CA GLU A 172 -8.76 0.69 -1.97
C GLU A 172 -8.69 -0.82 -2.24
N SER A 173 -7.50 -1.26 -2.63
CA SER A 173 -7.26 -2.68 -2.90
C SER A 173 -7.19 -3.45 -1.59
N LEU A 174 -7.82 -4.62 -1.56
CA LEU A 174 -7.73 -5.54 -0.43
C LEU A 174 -6.76 -6.71 -0.69
N LEU A 175 -6.13 -6.73 -1.87
CA LEU A 175 -5.23 -7.80 -2.28
C LEU A 175 -3.82 -7.60 -1.69
N PRO A 176 -3.23 -8.61 -1.01
CA PRO A 176 -1.96 -8.48 -0.30
C PRO A 176 -0.75 -8.18 -1.18
N PHE A 177 -0.83 -8.48 -2.48
CA PHE A 177 0.27 -8.28 -3.44
C PHE A 177 -0.03 -7.22 -4.51
N HIS A 178 -1.12 -6.47 -4.36
CA HIS A 178 -1.46 -5.44 -5.33
C HIS A 178 -0.55 -4.22 -5.14
N ASN A 179 0.19 -3.88 -6.19
CA ASN A 179 1.07 -2.72 -6.26
C ASN A 179 0.31 -1.55 -6.91
N SER A 180 -0.46 -0.83 -6.08
CA SER A 180 -1.21 0.36 -6.48
C SER A 180 -0.32 1.41 -7.17
N PRO A 181 0.90 1.73 -6.69
CA PRO A 181 1.73 2.74 -7.35
C PRO A 181 2.01 2.37 -8.81
N LYS A 182 2.39 1.10 -9.04
CA LYS A 182 2.70 0.61 -10.37
C LYS A 182 1.46 0.60 -11.28
N HIS A 183 0.30 0.23 -10.75
CA HIS A 183 -0.95 0.23 -11.52
C HIS A 183 -1.36 1.63 -12.01
N TYR A 184 -1.30 2.65 -11.14
CA TYR A 184 -1.80 3.99 -11.48
C TYR A 184 -0.75 4.90 -12.14
N SER A 185 0.52 4.79 -11.74
CA SER A 185 1.61 5.65 -12.25
C SER A 185 2.46 4.96 -13.34
N GLY A 186 2.49 3.63 -13.38
CA GLY A 186 3.39 2.82 -14.23
C GLY A 186 4.69 2.43 -13.52
N PHE A 187 5.00 3.02 -12.37
CA PHE A 187 6.23 2.75 -11.62
C PHE A 187 5.91 2.41 -10.16
N SER A 188 6.74 1.58 -9.56
CA SER A 188 6.74 1.40 -8.10
C SER A 188 7.49 2.58 -7.46
N ILE A 189 7.05 3.06 -6.30
CA ILE A 189 7.72 4.16 -5.59
C ILE A 189 8.35 3.60 -4.32
N LYS A 190 9.61 3.94 -4.05
CA LYS A 190 10.31 3.51 -2.83
C LYS A 190 10.90 4.71 -2.09
N LEU A 191 10.36 5.00 -0.92
CA LEU A 191 10.77 6.10 -0.05
C LEU A 191 11.89 5.69 0.91
N GLY A 192 12.75 6.64 1.29
CA GLY A 192 13.73 6.50 2.37
C GLY A 192 14.84 5.49 2.07
N ILE A 193 15.23 5.35 0.80
CA ILE A 193 16.25 4.37 0.37
C ILE A 193 17.67 4.93 0.52
N SER A 194 18.64 4.04 0.75
CA SER A 194 20.05 4.42 0.77
C SER A 194 20.52 4.83 -0.63
N LEU A 195 21.12 6.01 -0.73
CA LEU A 195 21.75 6.47 -1.97
C LEU A 195 22.85 5.49 -2.44
N SER A 196 23.59 4.88 -1.50
CA SER A 196 24.63 3.91 -1.85
C SER A 196 24.05 2.65 -2.51
N ASP A 197 22.86 2.21 -2.12
CA ASP A 197 22.19 1.06 -2.73
C ASP A 197 21.65 1.38 -4.13
N VAL A 198 21.26 2.62 -4.38
CA VAL A 198 20.83 3.09 -5.70
C VAL A 198 22.02 3.19 -6.65
N ILE A 199 23.15 3.72 -6.17
CA ILE A 199 24.38 3.91 -6.97
C ILE A 199 25.07 2.59 -7.33
N LYS A 200 24.83 1.49 -6.59
CA LYS A 200 25.30 0.15 -7.02
C LYS A 200 24.80 -0.25 -8.41
N ASN A 201 23.70 0.34 -8.89
CA ASN A 201 23.25 0.13 -10.26
C ASN A 201 24.17 0.90 -11.24
N PRO A 202 24.94 0.22 -12.10
CA PRO A 202 25.93 0.87 -12.98
C PRO A 202 25.32 1.84 -13.99
N ARG A 203 24.00 1.76 -14.26
CA ARG A 203 23.29 2.71 -15.13
C ARG A 203 22.97 4.04 -14.45
N ILE A 204 22.82 4.01 -13.13
CA ILE A 204 22.58 5.18 -12.29
C ILE A 204 23.91 5.78 -11.83
N ASN A 205 24.96 4.96 -11.72
CA ASN A 205 26.32 5.35 -11.38
C ASN A 205 27.04 6.13 -12.50
N ASN A 206 26.39 7.16 -13.03
CA ASN A 206 27.01 8.15 -13.88
C ASN A 206 27.15 9.43 -13.04
N ILE A 207 28.40 9.79 -12.72
CA ILE A 207 28.73 10.94 -11.88
C ILE A 207 28.12 12.22 -12.44
N GLU A 208 28.13 12.42 -13.75
CA GLU A 208 27.57 13.61 -14.38
C GLU A 208 26.05 13.70 -14.17
N TYR A 209 25.34 12.57 -14.35
CA TYR A 209 23.90 12.48 -14.14
C TYR A 209 23.52 12.70 -12.66
N LEU A 210 24.25 12.08 -11.74
CA LEU A 210 24.03 12.24 -10.31
C LEU A 210 24.30 13.67 -9.84
N THR A 211 25.40 14.29 -10.31
CA THR A 211 25.74 15.68 -9.96
C THR A 211 24.66 16.63 -10.46
N LYS A 212 24.14 16.40 -11.68
CA LYS A 212 23.03 17.19 -12.22
C LYS A 212 21.74 17.02 -11.39
N LEU A 213 21.36 15.80 -11.04
CA LEU A 213 20.19 15.54 -10.19
C LEU A 213 20.34 16.15 -8.79
N MET A 214 21.53 16.04 -8.18
CA MET A 214 21.80 16.63 -6.87
C MET A 214 21.71 18.16 -6.91
N ASN A 215 22.22 18.79 -7.96
CA ASN A 215 22.09 20.24 -8.16
C ASN A 215 20.63 20.66 -8.36
N HIS A 216 19.87 19.86 -9.10
CA HIS A 216 18.45 20.09 -9.37
C HIS A 216 17.59 20.04 -8.11
N PHE A 217 17.77 19.00 -7.29
CA PHE A 217 17.03 18.82 -6.04
C PHE A 217 17.69 19.48 -4.82
N ARG A 218 18.74 20.28 -5.01
CA ARG A 218 19.56 20.87 -3.92
C ARG A 218 18.72 21.60 -2.86
N LYS A 219 17.66 22.29 -3.28
CA LYS A 219 16.76 23.07 -2.40
C LYS A 219 15.63 22.23 -1.79
N LYS A 220 15.36 21.02 -2.31
CA LYS A 220 14.28 20.17 -1.81
C LYS A 220 14.78 19.27 -0.67
N PRO A 221 13.92 18.90 0.30
CA PRO A 221 14.29 17.98 1.38
C PRO A 221 14.33 16.50 0.95
N PHE A 222 14.31 16.24 -0.36
CA PHE A 222 14.34 14.90 -0.94
C PHE A 222 14.99 14.93 -2.32
N LEU A 223 15.45 13.77 -2.77
CA LEU A 223 16.05 13.55 -4.08
C LEU A 223 15.30 12.40 -4.78
N ILE A 224 14.89 12.62 -6.03
CA ILE A 224 14.17 11.63 -6.85
C ILE A 224 15.11 11.06 -7.90
N ILE A 225 15.19 9.73 -7.96
CA ILE A 225 16.04 9.00 -8.89
C ILE A 225 15.20 7.92 -9.59
N PRO A 226 14.82 8.13 -10.86
CA PRO A 226 14.08 7.12 -11.62
C PRO A 226 15.00 6.02 -12.17
N ASP A 227 14.57 4.76 -12.03
CA ASP A 227 15.11 3.60 -12.73
C ASP A 227 14.07 3.10 -13.74
N ILE A 228 14.25 3.52 -14.99
CA ILE A 228 13.34 3.25 -16.11
C ILE A 228 13.20 1.74 -16.38
N ARG A 229 14.28 0.96 -16.25
CA ARG A 229 14.25 -0.47 -16.58
C ARG A 229 13.58 -1.31 -15.53
N LYS A 230 13.75 -0.97 -14.25
CA LYS A 230 13.07 -1.67 -13.17
C LYS A 230 11.63 -1.16 -12.96
N GLU A 231 11.27 -0.06 -13.60
CA GLU A 231 10.02 0.67 -13.37
C GLU A 231 9.89 1.04 -11.88
N ILE A 232 10.96 1.59 -11.30
CA ILE A 232 11.02 2.03 -9.90
C ILE A 232 11.47 3.49 -9.82
N ILE A 233 10.75 4.31 -9.07
CA ILE A 233 11.20 5.63 -8.63
C ILE A 233 11.78 5.49 -7.22
N TYR A 234 13.07 5.75 -7.09
CA TYR A 234 13.75 5.81 -5.80
C TYR A 234 13.68 7.23 -5.25
N VAL A 235 13.35 7.36 -3.98
CA VAL A 235 13.29 8.65 -3.29
C VAL A 235 14.20 8.58 -2.06
N VAL A 236 15.23 9.42 -2.05
CA VAL A 236 16.14 9.61 -0.92
C VAL A 236 15.65 10.81 -0.13
N LEU A 237 15.44 10.63 1.17
CA LEU A 237 14.91 11.68 2.05
C LEU A 237 16.04 12.31 2.87
N ARG A 238 15.99 13.63 3.09
CA ARG A 238 16.96 14.34 3.92
C ARG A 238 16.76 14.01 5.40
N LYS A 239 17.83 14.12 6.19
CA LYS A 239 17.76 14.11 7.66
C LYS A 239 16.80 15.19 8.17
N ASN A 240 16.06 14.88 9.25
CA ASN A 240 15.07 15.77 9.88
C ASN A 240 13.90 16.21 8.98
N ILE A 241 13.54 15.39 7.98
CA ILE A 241 12.38 15.65 7.12
C ILE A 241 11.06 15.60 7.92
N LEU A 242 10.17 16.55 7.66
CA LEU A 242 8.82 16.61 8.27
C LEU A 242 7.83 15.70 7.50
N SER A 243 6.75 15.29 8.17
CA SER A 243 5.69 14.44 7.57
C SER A 243 5.11 15.02 6.28
N VAL A 244 4.88 16.35 6.24
CA VAL A 244 4.36 17.05 5.06
C VAL A 244 5.34 16.97 3.89
N ASN A 245 6.65 17.06 4.14
CA ASN A 245 7.65 16.93 3.09
C ASN A 245 7.81 15.49 2.59
N ILE A 246 7.43 14.48 3.38
CA ILE A 246 7.33 13.09 2.91
C ILE A 246 6.16 12.95 1.93
N LEU A 247 5.01 13.56 2.23
CA LEU A 247 3.86 13.62 1.31
C LEU A 247 4.24 14.35 0.01
N GLU A 248 4.94 15.47 0.12
CA GLU A 248 5.48 16.22 -1.01
C GLU A 248 6.41 15.37 -1.87
N ALA A 249 7.36 14.66 -1.24
CA ALA A 249 8.28 13.77 -1.93
C ALA A 249 7.54 12.65 -2.67
N TYR A 250 6.50 12.08 -2.06
CA TYR A 250 5.69 11.04 -2.68
C TYR A 250 4.82 11.57 -3.83
N PHE A 251 4.24 12.76 -3.68
CA PHE A 251 3.51 13.46 -4.76
C PHE A 251 4.43 13.70 -5.96
N ASN A 252 5.60 14.30 -5.73
CA ASN A 252 6.60 14.53 -6.77
C ASN A 252 6.96 13.20 -7.46
N ALA A 253 7.27 12.15 -6.69
CA ALA A 253 7.62 10.84 -7.24
C ALA A 253 6.50 10.23 -8.09
N TYR A 254 5.24 10.37 -7.68
CA TYR A 254 4.08 9.93 -8.44
C TYR A 254 3.93 10.69 -9.77
N ILE A 255 4.10 12.01 -9.76
CA ILE A 255 4.05 12.81 -10.99
C ILE A 255 5.19 12.45 -11.94
N TYR A 256 6.42 12.32 -11.44
CA TYR A 256 7.57 11.88 -12.22
C TYR A 256 7.33 10.51 -12.84
N ALA A 257 6.83 9.54 -12.07
CA ALA A 257 6.45 8.22 -12.56
C ALA A 257 5.42 8.31 -13.70
N LYS A 258 4.34 9.07 -13.49
CA LYS A 258 3.26 9.23 -14.48
C LYS A 258 3.79 9.89 -15.75
N PHE A 259 4.60 10.94 -15.60
CA PHE A 259 5.21 11.68 -16.70
C PHE A 259 6.10 10.77 -17.55
N ILE A 260 7.02 10.02 -16.92
CA ILE A 260 7.91 9.07 -17.60
C ILE A 260 7.09 7.99 -18.33
N ASN A 261 6.07 7.44 -17.66
CA ASN A 261 5.21 6.42 -18.24
C ASN A 261 4.44 6.94 -19.49
N LEU A 262 3.89 8.16 -19.42
CA LEU A 262 3.21 8.79 -20.57
C LEU A 262 4.14 8.98 -21.77
N GLN A 263 5.43 9.26 -21.52
CA GLN A 263 6.41 9.38 -22.60
C GLN A 263 6.80 8.04 -23.22
N LEU A 264 6.98 7.00 -22.40
CA LEU A 264 7.36 5.66 -22.86
C LEU A 264 6.24 4.98 -23.64
N ASN A 265 4.99 5.11 -23.17
CA ASN A 265 3.82 4.41 -23.70
C ASN A 265 2.92 5.31 -24.56
N ARG A 266 3.51 6.30 -25.24
CA ARG A 266 2.79 7.31 -26.00
C ARG A 266 1.98 6.68 -27.14
N LYS A 267 0.64 6.72 -27.02
CA LYS A 267 -0.32 6.38 -28.09
C LYS A 267 -1.05 7.64 -28.52
N GLU A 268 -1.09 7.92 -29.83
CA GLU A 268 -1.70 9.14 -30.38
C GLU A 268 -3.22 9.22 -30.15
N ASN A 269 -3.92 8.09 -30.13
CA ASN A 269 -5.39 8.07 -29.96
C ASN A 269 -5.86 8.50 -28.54
N VAL A 270 -5.02 8.32 -27.52
CA VAL A 270 -5.33 8.71 -26.14
C VAL A 270 -5.28 10.24 -25.95
N ILE A 271 -4.65 10.95 -26.90
CA ILE A 271 -4.44 12.41 -26.86
C ILE A 271 -5.74 13.17 -26.99
N ASP A 272 -6.61 12.73 -27.90
CA ASP A 272 -7.82 13.47 -28.24
C ASP A 272 -8.90 13.25 -27.19
N GLU A 273 -8.96 12.05 -26.58
CA GLU A 273 -9.80 11.78 -25.41
C GLU A 273 -9.38 12.61 -24.18
N ILE A 274 -8.09 12.63 -23.82
CA ILE A 274 -7.62 13.41 -22.64
C ILE A 274 -7.82 14.91 -22.84
N LYS A 275 -7.62 15.44 -24.06
CA LYS A 275 -7.89 16.85 -24.36
C LYS A 275 -9.37 17.21 -24.28
N SER A 276 -10.26 16.28 -24.65
CA SER A 276 -11.71 16.50 -24.59
C SER A 276 -12.24 16.64 -23.15
N GLN A 277 -11.49 16.16 -22.15
CA GLN A 277 -11.87 16.17 -20.73
C GLN A 277 -11.56 17.49 -19.99
N GLY A 278 -11.04 18.52 -20.67
CA GLY A 278 -10.87 19.87 -20.11
C GLY A 278 -9.57 20.11 -19.31
N ARG A 279 -9.54 21.18 -18.50
CA ARG A 279 -8.37 21.79 -17.83
C ARG A 279 -7.73 20.97 -16.69
N SER A 280 -7.69 19.64 -16.78
CA SER A 280 -7.09 18.78 -15.77
C SER A 280 -5.56 18.94 -15.72
N PHE A 281 -4.93 18.71 -14.56
CA PHE A 281 -3.47 18.68 -14.46
C PHE A 281 -2.87 17.60 -15.37
N LEU A 282 -3.60 16.49 -15.59
CA LEU A 282 -3.22 15.47 -16.57
C LEU A 282 -3.02 16.04 -17.98
N SER A 283 -3.88 16.94 -18.44
CA SER A 283 -3.74 17.55 -19.77
C SER A 283 -2.50 18.46 -19.89
N LYS A 284 -2.15 19.17 -18.81
CA LYS A 284 -0.90 19.94 -18.70
C LYS A 284 0.31 19.01 -18.76
N LEU A 285 0.32 17.94 -17.95
CA LEU A 285 1.37 16.92 -17.94
C LEU A 285 1.57 16.29 -19.31
N TYR A 286 0.48 15.96 -19.99
CA TYR A 286 0.52 15.38 -21.33
C TYR A 286 1.09 16.35 -22.39
N THR A 287 0.78 17.64 -22.25
CA THR A 287 1.33 18.67 -23.16
C THR A 287 2.82 18.84 -22.94
N LEU A 288 3.28 18.85 -21.69
CA LEU A 288 4.70 18.92 -21.33
C LEU A 288 5.48 17.67 -21.76
N SER A 289 4.85 16.50 -21.67
CA SER A 289 5.45 15.22 -22.06
C SER A 289 5.70 15.11 -23.57
N LYS A 290 5.28 16.11 -24.37
CA LYS A 290 5.63 16.18 -25.80
C LYS A 290 7.10 16.53 -26.04
N SER A 291 7.73 17.29 -25.14
CA SER A 291 9.16 17.57 -25.21
C SER A 291 9.96 16.29 -24.94
N ASN A 292 11.01 16.00 -25.72
CA ASN A 292 11.84 14.83 -25.45
C ASN A 292 12.61 15.03 -24.15
N VAL A 293 12.20 14.32 -23.08
CA VAL A 293 12.86 14.39 -21.76
C VAL A 293 13.85 13.25 -21.58
N PHE A 294 14.20 12.52 -22.64
CA PHE A 294 15.17 11.44 -22.57
C PHE A 294 16.43 11.78 -23.34
N ASN A 295 17.58 11.38 -22.78
CA ASN A 295 18.83 11.30 -23.54
C ASN A 295 18.65 10.34 -24.72
N VAL A 296 19.50 10.45 -25.74
CA VAL A 296 19.44 9.70 -27.02
C VAL A 296 19.19 8.19 -26.82
N ASP A 297 19.75 7.60 -25.76
CA ASP A 297 19.62 6.17 -25.42
C ASP A 297 18.34 5.78 -24.64
N ARG A 298 17.47 6.73 -24.29
CA ARG A 298 16.29 6.55 -23.41
C ARG A 298 16.59 5.98 -22.02
N ARG A 299 17.81 6.18 -21.53
CA ARG A 299 18.28 5.64 -20.23
C ARG A 299 18.23 6.63 -19.09
N GLN A 300 18.20 7.93 -19.38
CA GLN A 300 18.31 9.02 -18.39
C GLN A 300 17.38 10.17 -18.79
N LEU A 301 16.89 10.89 -17.79
CA LEU A 301 16.13 12.12 -18.01
C LEU A 301 17.05 13.27 -18.45
N THR A 302 16.64 14.07 -19.44
CA THR A 302 17.21 15.39 -19.71
C THR A 302 16.64 16.39 -18.71
N LEU A 303 17.47 17.25 -18.12
CA LEU A 303 17.04 18.10 -16.99
C LEU A 303 16.28 19.38 -17.40
N GLU A 304 16.37 19.83 -18.65
CA GLU A 304 15.68 21.08 -19.06
C GLU A 304 14.15 21.02 -18.92
N PRO A 305 13.46 19.95 -19.35
CA PRO A 305 12.01 19.81 -19.11
C PRO A 305 11.67 19.54 -17.64
N SER A 306 12.63 19.08 -16.82
CA SER A 306 12.42 18.76 -15.41
C SER A 306 12.31 20.00 -14.51
N ILE A 307 12.93 21.12 -14.88
CA ILE A 307 12.84 22.39 -14.11
C ILE A 307 11.44 23.01 -14.24
N LEU A 308 10.90 23.06 -15.47
CA LEU A 308 9.54 23.54 -15.71
C LEU A 308 8.49 22.61 -15.07
N LEU A 309 8.76 21.30 -15.11
CA LEU A 309 7.91 20.32 -14.45
C LEU A 309 7.91 20.54 -12.93
N ASP A 310 9.06 20.80 -12.32
CA ASP A 310 9.17 21.02 -10.88
C ASP A 310 8.40 22.24 -10.38
N SER A 311 8.47 23.37 -11.09
CA SER A 311 7.71 24.57 -10.68
C SER A 311 6.20 24.30 -10.71
N ILE A 312 5.73 23.56 -11.72
CA ILE A 312 4.34 23.17 -11.83
C ILE A 312 3.96 22.17 -10.75
N ILE A 313 4.82 21.18 -10.47
CA ILE A 313 4.58 20.21 -9.39
C ILE A 313 4.47 20.91 -8.03
N ASP A 314 5.33 21.89 -7.75
CA ASP A 314 5.32 22.61 -6.48
C ASP A 314 4.03 23.45 -6.32
N GLU A 315 3.57 24.12 -7.38
CA GLU A 315 2.29 24.83 -7.38
C GLU A 315 1.09 23.88 -7.19
N GLU A 316 1.07 22.76 -7.91
CA GLU A 316 0.00 21.77 -7.85
C GLU A 316 -0.01 21.02 -6.52
N PHE A 317 1.15 20.72 -5.93
CA PHE A 317 1.24 20.14 -4.59
C PHE A 317 0.69 21.10 -3.53
N ASN A 318 1.04 22.38 -3.61
CA ASN A 318 0.51 23.39 -2.69
C ASN A 318 -1.02 23.53 -2.81
N HIS A 319 -1.56 23.43 -4.02
CA HIS A 319 -3.01 23.42 -4.23
C HIS A 319 -3.65 22.16 -3.65
N TRP A 320 -3.12 20.98 -3.98
CA TRP A 320 -3.58 19.70 -3.47
C TRP A 320 -3.54 19.65 -1.93
N ASN A 321 -2.45 20.11 -1.32
CA ASN A 321 -2.30 20.11 0.14
C ASN A 321 -3.33 21.03 0.82
N LYS A 322 -3.64 22.20 0.23
CA LYS A 322 -4.71 23.08 0.72
C LYS A 322 -6.10 22.45 0.62
N LEU A 323 -6.35 21.65 -0.42
CA LEU A 323 -7.60 20.90 -0.54
C LEU A 323 -7.66 19.77 0.49
N LEU A 324 -6.53 19.09 0.73
CA LEU A 324 -6.43 18.02 1.71
C LEU A 324 -6.69 18.54 3.13
N GLN A 325 -6.11 19.67 3.50
CA GLN A 325 -6.32 20.31 4.81
C GLN A 325 -7.77 20.76 5.06
N LYS A 326 -8.56 20.96 4.00
CA LYS A 326 -10.00 21.28 4.10
C LYS A 326 -10.89 20.03 4.12
N SER A 327 -10.31 18.85 3.95
CA SER A 327 -11.02 17.58 3.87
C SER A 327 -10.99 16.82 5.20
N GLU A 328 -11.62 15.65 5.23
CA GLU A 328 -11.66 14.77 6.41
C GLU A 328 -10.35 13.97 6.62
N TRP A 329 -9.40 14.05 5.69
CA TRP A 329 -8.15 13.29 5.72
C TRP A 329 -7.16 13.88 6.72
N LEU A 330 -6.46 13.02 7.46
CA LEU A 330 -5.38 13.42 8.37
C LEU A 330 -4.05 13.50 7.60
N ASP A 331 -3.44 14.69 7.58
CA ASP A 331 -2.17 14.98 6.90
C ASP A 331 -0.93 14.73 7.78
N ASP A 332 -1.05 14.92 9.10
CA ASP A 332 0.05 14.75 10.06
C ASP A 332 0.49 13.29 10.27
N SER A 333 -0.42 12.33 10.09
CA SER A 333 -0.19 10.90 10.32
C SER A 333 -0.28 10.10 9.02
N ASN A 334 0.70 10.26 8.13
CA ASN A 334 0.81 9.41 6.95
C ASN A 334 1.44 8.05 7.30
N LEU A 335 0.81 6.98 6.84
CA LEU A 335 1.24 5.59 7.02
C LEU A 335 1.91 5.10 5.73
N LEU A 336 2.82 5.93 5.20
CA LEU A 336 3.56 5.58 4.00
C LEU A 336 4.69 4.59 4.33
N PRO A 337 5.00 3.63 3.43
CA PRO A 337 6.09 2.68 3.63
C PRO A 337 7.45 3.39 3.40
N VAL A 338 7.91 4.11 4.41
CA VAL A 338 9.17 4.85 4.40
C VAL A 338 10.28 3.98 4.98
N ASN A 339 11.32 3.68 4.20
CA ASN A 339 12.49 2.98 4.72
C ASN A 339 13.31 3.88 5.66
N ASN A 340 14.19 3.27 6.45
CA ASN A 340 14.90 3.94 7.54
C ASN A 340 16.05 4.88 7.09
N TRP A 341 16.46 4.85 5.82
CA TRP A 341 17.63 5.63 5.40
C TRP A 341 17.28 7.11 5.22
N ARG A 342 18.20 7.96 5.68
CA ARG A 342 18.17 9.41 5.49
C ARG A 342 19.52 9.85 4.94
N GLY A 343 19.50 10.71 3.94
CA GLY A 343 20.69 11.32 3.35
C GLY A 343 20.99 12.68 3.98
N GLU A 344 22.26 13.06 3.88
CA GLU A 344 22.76 14.38 4.27
C GLU A 344 23.54 14.93 3.07
N TRP A 345 23.19 16.14 2.66
CA TRP A 345 23.87 16.87 1.60
C TRP A 345 23.83 18.37 1.93
N ASP A 346 24.91 19.05 1.57
CA ASP A 346 25.06 20.48 1.83
C ASP A 346 24.12 21.30 0.93
N THR A 347 23.53 22.34 1.51
CA THR A 347 22.62 23.28 0.84
C THR A 347 23.32 24.30 -0.02
#